data_AF-A0A0J8SV77-F1
#
_entry.id   AF-A0A0J8SV77-F1
#
_cell.length_a   1.000
_cell.length_b   1.000
_cell.length_c   1.000
_cell.angle_alpha   90.00
_cell.angle_beta   90.00
_cell.angle_gamma   90.00
#
_symmetry.space_group_name_H-M   'P 1'
#
loop_
_entity.id
_entity.type
_entity.pdbx_description
1 polymer ?
#
loop_
_entity_poly.entity_id
_entity_poly.type
_entity_poly.pdbx_seq_one_letter_code
_entity_poly.pdbx_strand_id
1 'polypeptide(L)'
;PQEGIHSYPNGAELLEESLKMGVDVVGGIPHFEFTREYGVDSMKVAFDLAEKYDRLIDIHCDEIDDEQSRFVEVVAKEAYERGLGSRTTASHTTAMGSYNDAYTYKLFRLLKMADLNFVSNPLVNIHLQGRFDTYPKRRGLTRVKELQEAGLNVCFGHDDIFDPWYPLGTG
;
A
#
# COMPACT_ATOMS: atom_id res chain seq x y z
N PRO A 1 -0.90 -7.95 11.72
CA PRO A 1 -1.82 -8.07 10.57
C PRO A 1 -2.89 -6.98 10.53
N GLN A 2 -3.08 -6.41 9.34
CA GLN A 2 -4.23 -5.59 9.03
C GLN A 2 -5.32 -6.45 8.34
N GLU A 3 -6.59 -6.15 8.62
CA GLU A 3 -7.75 -6.79 7.99
C GLU A 3 -8.44 -5.82 7.01
N GLY A 4 -9.20 -6.35 6.06
CA GLY A 4 -9.93 -5.54 5.08
C GLY A 4 -11.11 -4.77 5.68
N ILE A 5 -11.45 -3.62 5.10
CA ILE A 5 -12.55 -2.76 5.52
C ILE A 5 -13.90 -3.42 5.23
N HIS A 6 -14.04 -4.08 4.08
CA HIS A 6 -15.29 -4.73 3.66
C HIS A 6 -15.34 -6.22 3.97
N SER A 7 -14.19 -6.88 4.03
CA SER A 7 -14.06 -8.31 4.31
C SER A 7 -14.02 -8.67 5.80
N TYR A 8 -13.90 -7.68 6.70
CA TYR A 8 -13.96 -7.89 8.14
C TYR A 8 -15.31 -7.42 8.75
N PRO A 9 -15.92 -8.18 9.68
CA PRO A 9 -17.16 -7.77 10.33
C PRO A 9 -17.04 -6.40 11.01
N ASN A 10 -17.91 -5.46 10.60
CA ASN A 10 -17.92 -4.06 11.06
C ASN A 10 -16.62 -3.29 10.77
N GLY A 11 -15.87 -3.65 9.72
CA GLY A 11 -14.56 -3.07 9.44
C GLY A 11 -14.58 -1.55 9.24
N ALA A 12 -15.58 -1.01 8.54
CA ALA A 12 -15.73 0.43 8.34
C ALA A 12 -16.07 1.17 9.64
N GLU A 13 -16.94 0.59 10.47
CA GLU A 13 -17.33 1.15 11.77
C GLU A 13 -16.14 1.17 12.74
N LEU A 14 -15.37 0.08 12.80
CA LEU A 14 -14.17 -0.04 13.63
C LEU A 14 -13.09 0.94 13.18
N LEU A 15 -12.91 1.11 11.86
CA LEU A 15 -11.98 2.10 11.32
C LEU A 15 -12.40 3.52 11.74
N GLU A 16 -13.67 3.88 11.61
CA GLU A 16 -14.15 5.19 12.04
C GLU A 16 -14.06 5.38 13.57
N GLU A 17 -14.34 4.34 14.36
CA GLU A 17 -14.18 4.38 15.81
C GLU A 17 -12.73 4.67 16.21
N SER A 18 -11.75 4.04 15.54
CA SER A 18 -10.33 4.31 15.78
C SER A 18 -9.96 5.78 15.53
N LEU A 19 -10.56 6.41 14.50
CA LEU A 19 -10.36 7.83 14.20
C LEU A 19 -10.96 8.75 15.27
N LYS A 20 -12.13 8.38 15.80
CA LYS A 20 -12.75 9.07 16.94
C LYS A 20 -11.91 8.92 18.22
N MET A 21 -11.20 7.80 18.37
CA MET A 21 -10.28 7.56 19.49
C MET A 21 -8.95 8.31 19.34
N GLY A 22 -8.63 8.80 18.14
CA GLY A 22 -7.54 9.75 17.93
C GLY A 22 -6.40 9.30 17.03
N VAL A 23 -6.48 8.16 16.34
CA VAL A 23 -5.40 7.69 15.45
C VAL A 23 -5.05 8.71 14.36
N ASP A 24 -3.76 8.89 14.09
CA ASP A 24 -3.24 9.95 13.21
C ASP A 24 -3.32 9.62 11.71
N VAL A 25 -3.40 8.34 11.39
CA VAL A 25 -3.28 7.81 10.03
C VAL A 25 -4.40 6.81 9.76
N VAL A 26 -5.06 6.95 8.61
CA VAL A 26 -6.04 5.99 8.09
C VAL A 26 -5.31 4.90 7.32
N GLY A 27 -5.54 3.65 7.71
CA GLY A 27 -5.02 2.46 7.04
C GLY A 27 -5.93 1.92 5.94
N GLY A 28 -5.39 1.03 5.11
CA GLY A 28 -6.17 0.14 4.24
C GLY A 28 -5.34 -1.03 3.71
N ILE A 29 -5.98 -2.13 3.31
CA ILE A 29 -5.32 -3.33 2.75
C ILE A 29 -6.09 -3.90 1.54
N PRO A 30 -6.21 -3.13 0.44
CA PRO A 30 -7.15 -3.42 -0.64
C PRO A 30 -6.90 -4.76 -1.36
N HIS A 31 -5.65 -5.23 -1.35
CA HIS A 31 -5.25 -6.49 -1.98
C HIS A 31 -5.68 -7.74 -1.18
N PHE A 32 -6.14 -7.56 0.06
CA PHE A 32 -6.62 -8.63 0.93
C PHE A 32 -8.15 -8.67 1.04
N GLU A 33 -8.84 -7.71 0.44
CA GLU A 33 -10.30 -7.73 0.32
C GLU A 33 -10.77 -8.94 -0.51
N PHE A 34 -11.99 -9.42 -0.24
CA PHE A 34 -12.51 -10.61 -0.93
C PHE A 34 -12.59 -10.49 -2.45
N THR A 35 -12.80 -9.27 -2.97
CA THR A 35 -12.90 -9.01 -4.39
C THR A 35 -12.14 -7.75 -4.77
N ARG A 36 -11.81 -7.65 -6.06
CA ARG A 36 -11.25 -6.44 -6.64
C ARG A 36 -12.15 -5.23 -6.37
N GLU A 37 -13.46 -5.39 -6.51
CA GLU A 37 -14.44 -4.34 -6.29
C GLU A 37 -14.41 -3.83 -4.85
N TYR A 38 -14.31 -4.74 -3.86
CA TYR A 38 -14.13 -4.36 -2.46
C TYR A 38 -12.79 -3.67 -2.23
N GLY A 39 -11.72 -4.12 -2.87
CA GLY A 39 -10.43 -3.43 -2.85
C GLY A 39 -10.52 -1.99 -3.38
N VAL A 40 -11.28 -1.74 -4.44
CA VAL A 40 -11.48 -0.38 -4.97
C VAL A 40 -12.35 0.47 -4.03
N ASP A 41 -13.47 -0.08 -3.56
CA ASP A 41 -14.41 0.66 -2.72
C ASP A 41 -13.85 0.96 -1.31
N SER A 42 -13.05 0.05 -0.75
CA SER A 42 -12.38 0.27 0.54
C SER A 42 -11.42 1.47 0.51
N MET A 43 -10.76 1.72 -0.63
CA MET A 43 -9.94 2.93 -0.80
C MET A 43 -10.78 4.20 -0.78
N LYS A 44 -11.96 4.22 -1.41
CA LYS A 44 -12.85 5.38 -1.32
C LYS A 44 -13.26 5.65 0.13
N VAL A 45 -13.60 4.60 0.89
CA VAL A 45 -13.94 4.71 2.31
C VAL A 45 -12.77 5.27 3.11
N ALA A 46 -11.55 4.76 2.90
CA ALA A 46 -10.36 5.25 3.60
C ALA A 46 -10.09 6.73 3.32
N PHE A 47 -10.19 7.17 2.05
CA PHE A 47 -10.00 8.57 1.69
C PHE A 47 -11.12 9.48 2.21
N ASP A 48 -12.38 9.04 2.17
CA ASP A 48 -13.52 9.78 2.74
C ASP A 48 -13.34 10.00 4.24
N LEU A 49 -12.88 8.98 4.97
CA LEU A 49 -12.62 9.07 6.41
C LEU A 49 -11.41 9.96 6.71
N ALA A 50 -10.33 9.84 5.94
CA ALA A 50 -9.15 10.70 6.12
C ALA A 50 -9.48 12.18 5.92
N GLU A 51 -10.29 12.50 4.92
CA GLU A 51 -10.75 13.87 4.65
C GLU A 51 -11.69 14.36 5.75
N LYS A 52 -12.67 13.54 6.16
CA LYS A 52 -13.63 13.88 7.22
C LYS A 52 -12.96 14.19 8.56
N TYR A 53 -11.92 13.45 8.92
CA TYR A 53 -11.25 13.55 10.22
C TYR A 53 -9.89 14.28 10.16
N ASP A 54 -9.54 14.85 9.02
CA ASP A 54 -8.27 15.54 8.76
C ASP A 54 -7.04 14.70 9.16
N ARG A 55 -6.97 13.45 8.67
CA ARG A 55 -5.88 12.50 8.97
C ARG A 55 -4.97 12.21 7.78
N LEU A 56 -3.80 11.66 8.06
CA LEU A 56 -2.91 11.13 7.03
C LEU A 56 -3.44 9.79 6.52
N ILE A 57 -2.87 9.27 5.43
CA ILE A 57 -3.25 7.99 4.83
C ILE A 57 -1.98 7.15 4.64
N ASP A 58 -2.00 5.88 5.06
CA ASP A 58 -0.94 4.92 4.79
C ASP A 58 -1.55 3.55 4.49
N ILE A 59 -1.43 3.11 3.23
CA ILE A 59 -2.10 1.91 2.73
C ILE A 59 -1.07 0.77 2.61
N HIS A 60 -1.37 -0.39 3.19
CA HIS A 60 -0.73 -1.66 2.84
C HIS A 60 -1.14 -2.03 1.40
N CYS A 61 -0.40 -1.48 0.45
CA CYS A 61 -0.82 -1.38 -0.93
C CYS A 61 -0.12 -2.45 -1.76
N ASP A 62 -0.91 -3.31 -2.42
CA ASP A 62 -0.40 -4.33 -3.35
C ASP A 62 0.75 -5.19 -2.78
N GLU A 63 0.64 -5.66 -1.53
CA GLU A 63 1.64 -6.52 -0.89
C GLU A 63 1.46 -8.00 -1.30
N ILE A 64 1.54 -8.27 -2.59
CA ILE A 64 1.33 -9.60 -3.16
C ILE A 64 2.05 -9.74 -4.50
N ASP A 65 2.52 -10.94 -4.83
CA ASP A 65 3.23 -11.24 -6.09
C ASP A 65 2.31 -11.44 -7.32
N ASP A 66 1.17 -10.76 -7.35
CA ASP A 66 0.18 -10.77 -8.44
C ASP A 66 0.30 -9.50 -9.30
N GLU A 67 0.60 -9.63 -10.59
CA GLU A 67 0.74 -8.50 -11.52
C GLU A 67 -0.58 -7.76 -11.83
N GLN A 68 -1.70 -8.29 -11.36
CA GLN A 68 -3.05 -7.73 -11.49
C GLN A 68 -3.49 -6.95 -10.25
N SER A 69 -2.83 -7.15 -9.11
CA SER A 69 -2.99 -6.31 -7.93
C SER A 69 -2.45 -4.93 -8.23
N ARG A 70 -3.34 -3.94 -8.42
CA ARG A 70 -3.02 -2.60 -8.97
C ARG A 70 -3.70 -1.49 -8.20
N PHE A 71 -3.97 -1.70 -6.92
CA PHE A 71 -4.69 -0.73 -6.10
C PHE A 71 -3.91 0.57 -5.89
N VAL A 72 -2.57 0.56 -6.06
CA VAL A 72 -1.76 1.78 -6.07
C VAL A 72 -2.24 2.81 -7.09
N GLU A 73 -2.84 2.39 -8.23
CA GLU A 73 -3.41 3.34 -9.20
C GLU A 73 -4.71 3.98 -8.70
N VAL A 74 -5.48 3.26 -7.87
CA VAL A 74 -6.68 3.76 -7.20
C VAL A 74 -6.29 4.74 -6.09
N VAL A 75 -5.32 4.37 -5.26
CA VAL A 75 -4.75 5.24 -4.21
C VAL A 75 -4.22 6.55 -4.82
N ALA A 76 -3.43 6.45 -5.90
CA ALA A 76 -2.90 7.63 -6.58
C ALA A 76 -3.99 8.50 -7.21
N LYS A 77 -5.03 7.88 -7.79
CA LYS A 77 -6.18 8.61 -8.35
C LYS A 77 -6.93 9.36 -7.25
N GLU A 78 -7.29 8.70 -6.15
CA GLU A 78 -8.01 9.35 -5.03
C GLU A 78 -7.17 10.48 -4.41
N ALA A 79 -5.87 10.25 -4.19
CA ALA A 79 -4.98 11.27 -3.67
C ALA A 79 -4.86 12.49 -4.60
N TYR A 80 -4.75 12.26 -5.91
CA TYR A 80 -4.68 13.32 -6.91
C TYR A 80 -5.98 14.15 -6.98
N GLU A 81 -7.13 13.48 -7.07
CA GLU A 81 -8.42 14.16 -7.22
C GLU A 81 -8.81 14.97 -5.98
N ARG A 82 -8.40 14.51 -4.79
CA ARG A 82 -8.68 15.19 -3.51
C ARG A 82 -7.58 16.18 -3.09
N GLY A 83 -6.47 16.24 -3.81
CA GLY A 83 -5.31 17.07 -3.41
C GLY A 83 -4.65 16.60 -2.11
N LEU A 84 -4.70 15.30 -1.80
CA LEU A 84 -4.18 14.69 -0.57
C LEU A 84 -2.85 13.95 -0.77
N GLY A 85 -2.18 14.19 -1.90
CA GLY A 85 -0.92 13.55 -2.30
C GLY A 85 0.15 13.47 -1.23
N SER A 86 0.59 14.65 -0.76
CA SER A 86 1.64 14.78 0.25
C SER A 86 1.27 14.17 1.62
N ARG A 87 0.00 13.83 1.83
CA ARG A 87 -0.54 13.20 3.05
C ARG A 87 -0.77 11.69 2.89
N THR A 88 -0.47 11.15 1.72
CA THR A 88 -0.77 9.76 1.36
C THR A 88 0.52 8.97 1.13
N THR A 89 0.58 7.80 1.76
CA THR A 89 1.66 6.82 1.60
C THR A 89 1.10 5.51 1.05
N ALA A 90 1.80 4.94 0.07
CA ALA A 90 1.59 3.57 -0.37
C ALA A 90 2.75 2.70 0.11
N SER A 91 2.50 1.94 1.18
CA SER A 91 3.46 1.00 1.75
C SER A 91 3.49 -0.32 0.98
N HIS A 92 4.65 -0.98 1.00
CA HIS A 92 4.97 -2.22 0.28
C HIS A 92 5.03 -2.07 -1.23
N THR A 93 3.88 -2.02 -1.92
CA THR A 93 3.73 -2.03 -3.39
C THR A 93 4.57 -3.11 -4.08
N THR A 94 4.69 -4.29 -3.46
CA THR A 94 5.58 -5.36 -3.94
C THR A 94 5.14 -5.92 -5.29
N ALA A 95 3.84 -5.89 -5.59
CA ALA A 95 3.30 -6.22 -6.91
C ALA A 95 3.92 -5.37 -8.03
N MET A 96 4.35 -4.13 -7.74
CA MET A 96 4.99 -3.25 -8.71
C MET A 96 6.30 -3.83 -9.27
N GLY A 97 7.00 -4.65 -8.48
CA GLY A 97 8.16 -5.43 -8.94
C GLY A 97 7.83 -6.49 -9.98
N SER A 98 6.54 -6.84 -10.13
CA SER A 98 6.03 -7.88 -11.02
C SER A 98 5.17 -7.32 -12.19
N TYR A 99 4.87 -6.02 -12.21
CA TYR A 99 4.13 -5.40 -13.30
C TYR A 99 4.87 -5.49 -14.63
N ASN A 100 4.11 -5.52 -15.73
CA ASN A 100 4.68 -5.25 -17.04
C ASN A 100 5.14 -3.79 -17.15
N ASP A 101 6.20 -3.56 -17.93
CA ASP A 101 6.87 -2.26 -17.97
C ASP A 101 6.04 -1.17 -18.67
N ALA A 102 5.22 -1.54 -19.66
CA ALA A 102 4.35 -0.58 -20.34
C ALA A 102 3.29 0.00 -19.39
N TYR A 103 2.68 -0.87 -18.56
CA TYR A 103 1.77 -0.45 -17.50
C TYR A 103 2.48 0.42 -16.47
N THR A 104 3.67 0.02 -16.04
CA THR A 104 4.46 0.79 -15.06
C THR A 104 4.82 2.17 -15.58
N TYR A 105 5.25 2.29 -16.85
CA TYR A 105 5.53 3.57 -17.48
C TYR A 105 4.29 4.49 -17.47
N LYS A 106 3.11 3.97 -17.83
CA LYS A 106 1.83 4.71 -17.73
C LYS A 106 1.53 5.12 -16.28
N LEU A 107 1.69 4.20 -15.34
CA LEU A 107 1.39 4.39 -13.92
C LEU A 107 2.24 5.51 -13.32
N PHE A 108 3.54 5.53 -13.60
CA PHE A 108 4.49 6.51 -13.06
C PHE A 108 4.08 7.97 -13.35
N ARG A 109 3.39 8.23 -14.47
CA ARG A 109 2.82 9.55 -14.74
C ARG A 109 1.81 9.96 -13.67
N LEU A 110 0.90 9.06 -13.31
CA LEU A 110 -0.10 9.31 -12.27
C LEU A 110 0.55 9.45 -10.89
N LEU A 111 1.49 8.56 -10.54
CA LEU A 111 2.18 8.62 -9.25
C LEU A 111 2.86 9.98 -9.04
N LYS A 112 3.52 10.52 -10.07
CA LYS A 112 4.13 11.87 -10.04
C LYS A 112 3.10 12.98 -9.88
N MET A 113 2.00 12.91 -10.62
CA MET A 113 0.94 13.92 -10.52
C MET A 113 0.29 13.91 -9.13
N ALA A 114 0.16 12.73 -8.54
CA ALA A 114 -0.42 12.54 -7.22
C ALA A 114 0.51 12.91 -6.07
N ASP A 115 1.81 13.13 -6.30
CA ASP A 115 2.80 13.44 -5.25
C ASP A 115 2.78 12.45 -4.06
N LEU A 116 2.69 11.15 -4.38
CA LEU A 116 2.61 10.07 -3.39
C LEU A 116 3.95 9.78 -2.71
N ASN A 117 3.86 9.34 -1.46
CA ASN A 117 4.98 8.75 -0.72
C ASN A 117 4.96 7.23 -0.82
N PHE A 118 6.14 6.60 -0.77
CA PHE A 118 6.29 5.13 -0.81
C PHE A 118 7.15 4.62 0.33
N VAL A 119 6.78 3.48 0.89
CA VAL A 119 7.60 2.73 1.85
C VAL A 119 7.88 1.35 1.28
N SER A 120 9.15 1.00 1.18
CA SER A 120 9.58 -0.37 0.93
C SER A 120 10.07 -0.99 2.23
N ASN A 121 9.80 -2.27 2.47
CA ASN A 121 10.20 -2.97 3.69
C ASN A 121 11.16 -4.13 3.35
N PRO A 122 12.44 -3.86 3.04
CA PRO A 122 13.27 -4.83 2.32
C PRO A 122 13.49 -6.14 3.07
N LEU A 123 13.60 -6.09 4.41
CA LEU A 123 13.84 -7.27 5.25
C LEU A 123 12.65 -8.24 5.25
N VAL A 124 11.44 -7.71 5.33
CA VAL A 124 10.21 -8.49 5.36
C VAL A 124 9.77 -8.87 3.95
N ASN A 125 9.82 -7.94 2.99
CA ASN A 125 9.43 -8.23 1.61
C ASN A 125 10.31 -9.33 1.00
N ILE A 126 11.64 -9.34 1.22
CA ILE A 126 12.49 -10.45 0.71
C ILE A 126 12.19 -11.79 1.40
N HIS A 127 11.63 -11.76 2.62
CA HIS A 127 11.26 -12.95 3.38
C HIS A 127 9.89 -13.52 2.95
N LEU A 128 8.91 -12.65 2.72
CA LEU A 128 7.51 -13.01 2.46
C LEU A 128 7.17 -13.15 0.98
N GLN A 129 7.85 -12.40 0.11
CA GLN A 129 7.61 -12.46 -1.33
C GLN A 129 8.47 -13.53 -2.02
N GLY A 130 8.12 -13.87 -3.26
CA GLY A 130 8.66 -14.98 -4.03
C GLY A 130 8.28 -16.35 -3.45
N ARG A 131 7.37 -16.44 -2.48
CA ARG A 131 6.98 -17.70 -1.83
C ARG A 131 6.19 -18.64 -2.74
N PHE A 132 5.49 -18.09 -3.73
CA PHE A 132 4.77 -18.85 -4.74
C PHE A 132 5.62 -19.21 -5.96
N ASP A 133 6.81 -18.61 -6.12
CA ASP A 133 7.74 -18.97 -7.20
C ASP A 133 8.49 -20.26 -6.86
N THR A 134 8.80 -21.06 -7.88
CA THR A 134 9.81 -22.12 -7.79
C THR A 134 11.20 -21.54 -8.06
N TYR A 135 11.71 -21.72 -9.29
CA TYR A 135 12.93 -21.10 -9.79
C TYR A 135 12.76 -20.69 -11.26
N PRO A 136 13.23 -19.49 -11.66
CA PRO A 136 13.85 -18.45 -10.83
C PRO A 136 12.86 -17.84 -9.82
N LYS A 137 13.38 -17.38 -8.67
CA LYS A 137 12.59 -16.75 -7.60
C LYS A 137 12.77 -15.24 -7.65
N ARG A 138 11.68 -14.49 -7.74
CA ARG A 138 11.71 -13.02 -7.74
C ARG A 138 12.16 -12.48 -6.38
N ARG A 139 12.62 -11.22 -6.38
CA ARG A 139 12.97 -10.50 -5.14
C ARG A 139 11.73 -10.01 -4.38
N GLY A 140 10.66 -9.68 -5.12
CA GLY A 140 9.40 -9.20 -4.55
C GLY A 140 9.51 -7.85 -3.82
N LEU A 141 10.37 -6.95 -4.31
CA LEU A 141 10.46 -5.58 -3.82
C LEU A 141 9.76 -4.65 -4.81
N THR A 142 9.26 -3.50 -4.33
CA THR A 142 8.84 -2.42 -5.22
C THR A 142 10.03 -1.82 -6.00
N ARG A 143 9.72 -0.96 -6.97
CA ARG A 143 10.68 -0.36 -7.90
C ARG A 143 11.40 0.86 -7.29
N VAL A 144 12.07 0.67 -6.15
CA VAL A 144 12.67 1.73 -5.34
C VAL A 144 13.61 2.65 -6.16
N LYS A 145 14.45 2.05 -7.01
CA LYS A 145 15.38 2.82 -7.85
C LYS A 145 14.61 3.72 -8.81
N GLU A 146 13.63 3.16 -9.50
CA GLU A 146 12.85 3.87 -10.50
C GLU A 146 12.00 4.97 -9.85
N LEU A 147 11.41 4.72 -8.67
CA LEU A 147 10.70 5.73 -7.89
C LEU A 147 11.62 6.90 -7.54
N GLN A 148 12.83 6.62 -7.06
CA GLN A 148 13.83 7.64 -6.73
C GLN A 148 14.28 8.43 -7.97
N GLU A 149 14.62 7.76 -9.07
CA GLU A 149 14.99 8.39 -10.35
C GLU A 149 13.85 9.22 -10.95
N ALA A 150 12.61 8.84 -10.66
CA ALA A 150 11.41 9.55 -11.04
C ALA A 150 11.14 10.82 -10.21
N GLY A 151 11.88 11.03 -9.11
CA GLY A 151 11.70 12.15 -8.18
C GLY A 151 10.57 11.95 -7.17
N LEU A 152 10.08 10.72 -7.00
CA LEU A 152 9.08 10.37 -5.99
C LEU A 152 9.76 10.09 -4.65
N ASN A 153 9.07 10.42 -3.55
CA ASN A 153 9.58 10.12 -2.21
C ASN A 153 9.44 8.63 -1.92
N VAL A 154 10.55 7.96 -1.63
CA VAL A 154 10.59 6.55 -1.22
C VAL A 154 11.55 6.37 -0.05
N CYS A 155 11.12 5.65 0.98
CA CYS A 155 11.94 5.34 2.15
C CYS A 155 11.87 3.85 2.52
N PHE A 156 12.63 3.45 3.54
CA PHE A 156 12.66 2.10 4.05
C PHE A 156 12.04 2.00 5.44
N GLY A 157 11.14 1.03 5.62
CA GLY A 157 10.66 0.58 6.93
C GLY A 157 11.30 -0.75 7.34
N HIS A 158 11.29 -1.02 8.64
CA HIS A 158 11.63 -2.35 9.16
C HIS A 158 10.44 -3.31 9.07
N ASP A 159 9.21 -2.77 9.12
CA ASP A 159 7.93 -3.49 9.15
C ASP A 159 7.71 -4.19 10.49
N ASP A 160 8.35 -5.33 10.68
CA ASP A 160 8.08 -6.25 11.77
C ASP A 160 9.35 -6.49 12.60
N ILE A 161 9.22 -6.48 13.92
CA ILE A 161 10.28 -6.86 14.85
C ILE A 161 9.75 -7.94 15.79
N PHE A 162 10.27 -9.15 15.62
CA PHE A 162 9.99 -10.32 16.45
C PHE A 162 8.49 -10.60 16.62
N ASP A 163 7.82 -10.76 15.49
CA ASP A 163 6.37 -10.93 15.41
C ASP A 163 5.98 -12.11 14.49
N PRO A 164 4.69 -12.37 14.26
CA PRO A 164 4.25 -13.49 13.42
C PRO A 164 4.74 -13.48 11.96
N TRP A 165 5.10 -12.33 11.38
CA TRP A 165 5.55 -12.22 9.98
C TRP A 165 7.08 -12.17 9.85
N TYR A 166 7.79 -11.68 10.87
CA TYR A 166 9.25 -11.64 10.86
C TYR A 166 9.87 -12.00 12.24
N PRO A 167 10.59 -13.13 12.34
CA PRO A 167 11.12 -13.61 13.62
C PRO A 167 12.44 -12.95 14.04
N LEU A 168 12.91 -11.92 13.34
CA LEU A 168 14.17 -11.21 13.62
C LEU A 168 13.90 -9.71 13.90
N GLY A 169 14.97 -8.93 14.05
CA GLY A 169 14.90 -7.49 14.36
C GLY A 169 15.43 -7.18 15.77
N THR A 170 15.88 -5.94 15.99
CA THR A 170 16.59 -5.54 17.23
C THR A 170 16.09 -4.29 17.93
N GLY A 171 15.12 -3.56 17.36
CA GLY A 171 14.50 -2.38 18.02
C GLY A 171 15.42 -1.17 18.12
#